data_AF-A0A529KAA2-F1
#
_entry.id   AF-A0A529KAA2-F1
#
_cell.length_a   1.000
_cell.length_b   1.000
_cell.length_c   1.000
_cell.angle_alpha   90.00
_cell.angle_beta   90.00
_cell.angle_gamma   90.00
#
_symmetry.space_group_name_H-M   'P 1'
#
loop_
_entity.id
_entity.type
_entity.pdbx_description
1 polymer ?
#
loop_
_entity_poly.entity_id
_entity_poly.type
_entity_poly.pdbx_seq_one_letter_code
_entity_poly.pdbx_strand_id
1 'polypeptide(L)' 'MKTAAPPPKLKISEWADRYRRLSSESSAEPGQWMTRRAEYQRGIMDAISDHGVDRVVLMTSAQVGKT' A
#
# COMPACT_ATOMS: atom_id res chain seq x y z
N MET A 1 -15.01 -30.48 8.16
CA MET A 1 -14.37 -29.27 8.74
C MET A 1 -13.53 -28.62 7.67
N LYS A 2 -13.77 -27.35 7.32
CA LYS A 2 -12.85 -26.61 6.45
C LYS A 2 -11.58 -26.35 7.25
N THR A 3 -10.51 -27.05 6.90
CA THR A 3 -9.15 -26.83 7.40
C THR A 3 -8.81 -25.35 7.27
N ALA A 4 -8.27 -24.72 8.31
CA ALA A 4 -7.87 -23.32 8.27
C ALA A 4 -6.82 -23.13 7.16
N ALA A 5 -7.23 -22.51 6.06
CA ALA A 5 -6.30 -22.14 5.00
C ALA A 5 -5.42 -20.98 5.51
N PRO A 6 -4.12 -20.95 5.14
CA PRO A 6 -3.30 -19.80 5.46
C PRO A 6 -3.89 -18.53 4.83
N PRO A 7 -3.68 -17.35 5.43
CA PRO A 7 -4.12 -16.10 4.82
C PRO A 7 -3.48 -15.94 3.43
N PRO A 8 -4.16 -15.25 2.51
CA PRO A 8 -3.60 -14.98 1.19
C PRO A 8 -2.30 -14.17 1.33
N LYS A 9 -1.30 -14.53 0.53
CA LYS A 9 -0.10 -13.70 0.37
C LYS A 9 -0.50 -12.48 -0.46
N LEU A 10 -0.46 -11.30 0.14
CA LEU A 10 -0.75 -10.04 -0.52
C LEU A 10 0.48 -9.15 -0.43
N LYS A 11 0.79 -8.46 -1.53
CA LYS A 11 1.66 -7.29 -1.48
C LYS A 11 0.98 -6.15 -0.73
N ILE A 12 1.77 -5.21 -0.23
CA ILE A 12 1.25 -4.03 0.47
C ILE A 12 0.26 -3.25 -0.39
N SER A 13 0.51 -3.12 -1.70
CA SER A 13 -0.39 -2.42 -2.63
C SER A 13 -1.78 -3.09 -2.72
N GLU A 14 -1.80 -4.42 -2.81
CA GLU A 14 -3.03 -5.22 -2.89
C GLU A 14 -3.80 -5.19 -1.57
N TRP A 15 -3.08 -5.29 -0.44
CA TRP A 15 -3.68 -5.14 0.88
C TRP A 15 -4.28 -3.74 1.04
N ALA A 16 -3.58 -2.69 0.60
CA ALA A 16 -4.05 -1.33 0.70
C ALA A 16 -5.32 -1.11 -0.14
N ASP A 17 -5.33 -1.59 -1.38
CA ASP A 17 -6.51 -1.51 -2.26
C ASP A 17 -7.73 -2.24 -1.70
N ARG A 18 -7.52 -3.31 -0.90
CA ARG A 18 -8.61 -4.10 -0.31
C ARG A 18 -9.08 -3.61 1.05
N TYR A 19 -8.18 -3.10 1.88
CA TYR A 19 -8.46 -2.90 3.30
C TYR A 19 -8.12 -1.50 3.83
N ARG A 20 -7.21 -0.76 3.20
CA ARG A 20 -6.79 0.55 3.73
C ARG A 20 -7.88 1.59 3.51
N ARG A 21 -8.16 2.40 4.53
CA ARG A 21 -9.10 3.53 4.47
C ARG A 21 -8.44 4.82 4.90
N LEU A 22 -8.77 5.90 4.21
CA LEU A 22 -8.38 7.26 4.50
C LEU A 22 -9.43 7.92 5.39
N SER A 23 -8.99 8.61 6.46
CA SER A 23 -9.89 9.32 7.36
C SER A 23 -10.43 10.60 6.72
N SER A 24 -11.58 11.06 7.18
CA SER A 24 -12.14 12.35 6.77
C SER A 24 -11.44 13.56 7.36
N GLU A 25 -10.63 13.35 8.39
CA GLU A 25 -9.89 14.42 9.07
C GLU A 25 -8.63 14.82 8.30
N SER A 26 -7.92 13.84 7.73
CA SER A 26 -6.60 14.06 7.12
C SER A 26 -6.55 13.86 5.62
N SER A 27 -7.66 13.46 4.98
CA SER A 27 -7.72 13.22 3.53
C SER A 27 -8.69 14.15 2.83
N ALA A 28 -8.25 14.72 1.71
CA ALA A 28 -9.12 15.42 0.77
C ALA A 28 -10.14 14.47 0.10
N GLU A 29 -9.80 13.18 0.01
CA GLU A 29 -10.65 12.11 -0.50
C GLU A 29 -10.78 11.01 0.56
N PRO A 30 -11.73 11.14 1.50
CA PRO A 30 -11.94 10.15 2.54
C PRO A 30 -12.52 8.85 1.95
N GLY A 31 -12.28 7.72 2.62
CA GLY A 31 -12.85 6.43 2.24
C GLY A 31 -11.81 5.41 1.77
N GLN A 32 -12.18 4.55 0.82
CA GLN A 32 -11.33 3.44 0.40
C GLN A 32 -10.07 3.96 -0.31
N TRP A 33 -8.89 3.49 0.13
CA TRP A 33 -7.66 3.73 -0.61
C TRP A 33 -7.73 3.08 -1.99
N MET A 34 -7.27 3.81 -3.00
CA MET A 34 -7.15 3.30 -4.36
C MET A 34 -5.76 3.67 -4.88
N THR A 35 -4.87 2.69 -4.96
CA THR A 35 -3.47 2.85 -5.39
C THR A 35 -3.38 3.54 -6.76
N ARG A 36 -4.35 3.31 -7.64
CA ARG A 36 -4.46 4.00 -8.94
C ARG A 36 -4.52 5.54 -8.85
N ARG A 37 -4.93 6.12 -7.71
CA ARG A 37 -4.92 7.57 -7.46
C ARG A 37 -3.51 8.10 -7.20
N ALA A 38 -2.59 7.24 -6.76
CA ALA A 38 -1.20 7.54 -6.47
C ALA A 38 -0.30 6.41 -7.01
N GLU A 39 -0.41 6.12 -8.32
CA GLU A 39 0.12 4.89 -8.93
C GLU A 39 1.65 4.75 -8.77
N TYR A 40 2.38 5.86 -8.62
CA TYR A 40 3.81 5.85 -8.29
C TYR A 40 4.12 5.12 -6.97
N GLN A 41 3.17 5.04 -6.04
CA GLN A 41 3.32 4.31 -4.78
C GLN A 41 3.24 2.79 -4.96
N ARG A 42 2.67 2.27 -6.06
CA ARG A 42 2.57 0.81 -6.26
C ARG A 42 3.93 0.15 -6.26
N GLY A 43 4.86 0.67 -7.05
CA GLY A 43 6.23 0.15 -7.13
C GLY A 43 6.95 0.20 -5.78
N ILE A 44 6.73 1.27 -5.01
CA ILE A 44 7.30 1.41 -3.66
C ILE A 44 6.74 0.34 -2.72
N MET A 45 5.42 0.19 -2.66
CA MET A 45 4.75 -0.81 -1.81
C MET A 45 5.13 -2.24 -2.19
N ASP A 46 5.24 -2.52 -3.48
CA ASP A 46 5.62 -3.82 -4.00
C ASP A 46 7.08 -4.14 -3.71
N ALA A 47 8.00 -3.17 -3.88
CA ALA A 47 9.41 -3.35 -3.54
C ALA A 47 9.63 -3.62 -2.05
N ILE A 48 8.86 -2.98 -1.16
CA ILE A 48 8.90 -3.26 0.28
C ILE A 48 8.38 -4.68 0.59
N SER A 49 7.48 -5.21 -0.23
CA SER A 49 6.92 -6.56 -0.06
C SER A 49 7.88 -7.66 -0.53
N ASP A 50 8.95 -7.32 -1.24
CA ASP A 50 9.89 -8.28 -1.80
C ASP A 50 10.93 -8.73 -0.78
N HIS A 51 10.94 -10.03 -0.45
CA HIS A 51 11.91 -10.62 0.49
C HIS A 51 13.36 -10.58 0.00
N GLY A 52 13.60 -10.34 -1.29
CA GLY A 52 14.93 -10.13 -1.86
C GLY A 52 15.45 -8.71 -1.69
N VAL A 53 14.65 -7.77 -1.19
CA VAL A 53 14.99 -6.35 -1.04
C VAL A 53 15.19 -6.00 0.43
N ASP A 54 16.41 -5.65 0.82
CA ASP A 54 16.72 -5.19 2.18
C ASP A 54 16.56 -3.66 2.35
N ARG A 55 16.68 -2.91 1.26
CA ARG A 55 16.68 -1.45 1.27
C ARG A 55 15.96 -0.85 0.06
N VAL A 56 14.98 0.00 0.34
CA VAL A 56 14.29 0.82 -0.66
C VAL A 56 14.68 2.29 -0.45
N VAL A 57 15.26 2.92 -1.48
CA VAL A 57 15.62 4.34 -1.45
C VAL A 57 14.71 5.11 -2.38
N LEU A 58 14.07 6.17 -1.87
CA LEU A 58 13.15 7.01 -2.63
C LEU A 58 13.74 8.41 -2.81
N MET A 59 13.89 8.85 -4.06
CA MET A 59 14.05 10.28 -4.37
C MET A 59 12.66 10.88 -4.56
N THR A 60 12.26 11.79 -3.67
CA THR A 60 10.91 12.38 -3.67
C THR A 60 10.98 13.89 -3.50
N SER A 61 9.97 14.59 -4.00
CA SER A 61 9.67 15.96 -3.58
C SER A 61 8.94 15.99 -2.23
N ALA A 62 8.58 17.19 -1.77
CA ALA A 62 7.76 17.39 -0.58
C ALA A 62 6.27 17.08 -0.85
N GLN A 63 5.54 16.67 0.18
CA GLN A 63 4.07 16.51 0.18
C GLN A 63 3.47 15.54 -0.86
N VAL A 64 4.26 14.58 -1.35
CA VAL A 64 3.80 13.54 -2.30
C VAL A 64 3.40 12.23 -1.60
N GLY A 65 2.70 12.33 -0.47
CA GLY A 65 2.12 11.16 0.22
C GLY A 65 3.10 10.03 0.56
N LYS A 66 4.36 10.37 0.85
CA LYS A 66 5.43 9.39 1.15
C LYS A 66 5.48 8.87 2.60
N THR A 67 4.66 9.44 3.47
CA THR A 67 4.56 9.09 4.90
C THR A 67 3.31 8.24 5.11
#